data_AF-N8Y597-F1
#
_entry.id   AF-N8Y597-F1
#
_cell.length_a   1.000
_cell.length_b   1.000
_cell.length_c   1.000
_cell.angle_alpha   90.00
_cell.angle_beta   90.00
_cell.angle_gamma   90.00
#
_symmetry.space_group_name_H-M   'P 1'
#
loop_
_entity.id
_entity.type
_entity.pdbx_description
1 polymer ?
#
loop_
_entity_poly.entity_id
_entity_poly.type
_entity_poly.pdbx_seq_one_letter_code
_entity_poly.pdbx_strand_id
1 'polypeptide(L)'
;MNSIKESDTCNFIGWGIITLGVISGLVFILAFGRIEIPRPYYGTRTVWSGMMISTGIGIMLNGFFLGYLFQKIASILRYHEANKSKNIVDN
;
A
#
# COMPACT_ATOMS: atom_id res chain seq x y z
N MET A 1 -15.88 17.45 -22.55
CA MET A 1 -15.70 17.54 -21.09
C MET A 1 -15.44 16.13 -20.60
N ASN A 2 -14.17 15.78 -20.31
CA ASN A 2 -13.80 14.42 -19.93
C ASN A 2 -14.31 14.16 -18.52
N SER A 3 -15.49 13.53 -18.40
CA SER A 3 -15.99 13.03 -17.13
C SER A 3 -15.02 11.97 -16.65
N ILE A 4 -14.16 12.31 -15.68
CA ILE A 4 -13.25 11.36 -15.05
C ILE A 4 -14.16 10.36 -14.33
N LYS A 5 -14.21 9.13 -14.84
CA LYS A 5 -14.99 8.05 -14.22
C LYS A 5 -14.47 7.83 -12.81
N GLU A 6 -15.36 7.68 -11.84
CA GLU A 6 -14.96 7.50 -10.43
C GLU A 6 -14.09 6.25 -10.26
N SER A 7 -14.26 5.28 -11.15
CA SER A 7 -13.42 4.09 -11.24
C SER A 7 -11.94 4.37 -11.50
N ASP A 8 -11.63 5.35 -12.35
CA ASP A 8 -10.23 5.63 -12.73
C ASP A 8 -9.51 6.37 -11.60
N THR A 9 -10.22 7.29 -10.92
CA THR A 9 -9.75 7.96 -9.70
C THR A 9 -9.52 6.95 -8.57
N CYS A 10 -10.46 6.02 -8.34
CA CYS A 10 -10.33 5.03 -7.28
C CYS A 10 -9.20 4.00 -7.55
N ASN A 11 -8.98 3.64 -8.83
CA ASN A 11 -7.85 2.80 -9.24
C ASN A 11 -6.49 3.53 -9.05
N PHE A 12 -6.44 4.83 -9.35
CA PHE A 12 -5.26 5.65 -9.11
C PHE A 12 -4.94 5.78 -7.62
N ILE A 13 -5.96 5.99 -6.78
CA ILE A 13 -5.82 6.02 -5.32
C ILE A 13 -5.31 4.68 -4.79
N GLY A 14 -5.83 3.56 -5.29
CA GLY A 14 -5.36 2.22 -4.94
C GLY A 14 -3.85 2.06 -5.16
N TRP A 15 -3.36 2.41 -6.36
CA TRP A 15 -1.92 2.41 -6.66
C TRP A 15 -1.11 3.38 -5.78
N GLY A 16 -1.66 4.55 -5.47
CA GLY A 16 -1.04 5.52 -4.57
C GLY A 16 -0.84 4.96 -3.16
N ILE A 17 -1.85 4.30 -2.61
CA ILE A 17 -1.78 3.65 -1.28
C ILE A 17 -0.76 2.51 -1.28
N ILE A 18 -0.73 1.66 -2.31
CA ILE A 18 0.28 0.58 -2.42
C ILE A 18 1.69 1.19 -2.43
N THR A 19 1.91 2.20 -3.26
CA THR A 19 3.22 2.85 -3.40
C THR A 19 3.67 3.48 -2.08
N LEU A 20 2.77 4.19 -1.40
CA LEU A 20 3.05 4.78 -0.08
C LEU A 20 3.32 3.70 0.99
N GLY A 21 2.57 2.60 0.97
CA GLY A 21 2.79 1.44 1.85
C GLY A 21 4.16 0.79 1.66
N VAL A 22 4.60 0.63 0.42
CA VAL A 22 5.93 0.09 0.10
C VAL A 22 7.04 1.06 0.53
N ILE A 23 6.91 2.35 0.20
CA ILE A 23 7.91 3.36 0.57
C ILE A 23 8.03 3.48 2.09
N SER A 24 6.90 3.57 2.79
CA SER A 24 6.90 3.67 4.26
C SER A 24 7.54 2.45 4.93
N GLY A 25 7.24 1.23 4.44
CA GLY A 25 7.88 0.02 4.95
C GLY A 25 9.39 -0.03 4.67
N LEU A 26 9.85 0.41 3.50
CA LEU A 26 11.28 0.52 3.19
C LEU A 26 11.98 1.55 4.08
N VAL A 27 11.39 2.74 4.24
CA VAL A 27 11.92 3.78 5.13
C VAL A 27 12.00 3.28 6.56
N PHE A 28 10.99 2.55 7.04
CA PHE A 28 10.99 1.96 8.38
C PHE A 28 12.14 0.97 8.57
N ILE A 29 12.35 0.07 7.60
CA ILE A 29 13.46 -0.91 7.66
C ILE A 29 14.81 -0.19 7.65
N LEU A 30 15.00 0.83 6.83
CA LEU A 30 16.27 1.56 6.77
C LEU A 30 16.53 2.38 8.03
N ALA A 31 15.51 3.04 8.57
CA ALA A 31 15.63 3.90 9.74
C ALA A 31 15.78 3.10 11.06
N PHE A 32 15.03 2.01 11.20
CA PHE A 32 14.91 1.27 12.46
C PHE A 32 15.37 -0.19 12.38
N GLY A 33 15.77 -0.67 11.20
CA GLY A 33 16.25 -2.04 11.03
C GLY A 33 17.60 -2.32 11.68
N ARG A 34 18.39 -1.28 11.94
CA ARG A 34 19.67 -1.38 12.66
C ARG A 34 19.44 -1.15 14.15
N ILE A 35 19.77 -2.15 14.96
CA ILE A 35 19.78 -2.04 16.43
C ILE A 35 21.20 -2.19 16.95
N GLU A 36 21.50 -1.49 18.04
CA GLU A 36 22.78 -1.62 18.76
C GLU A 36 22.66 -2.68 19.84
N ILE A 37 23.51 -3.70 19.77
CA ILE A 37 23.59 -4.74 20.79
C ILE A 37 24.90 -4.56 21.57
N PRO A 38 24.85 -4.51 22.91
CA PRO A 38 26.05 -4.44 23.74
C PRO A 38 26.83 -5.76 23.66
N ARG A 39 28.14 -5.69 23.38
CA ARG A 39 29.04 -6.84 23.51
C ARG A 39 29.53 -6.97 24.96
N PRO A 40 29.82 -8.20 25.42
CA PRO A 40 30.26 -8.46 26.79
C PRO A 40 31.62 -7.86 27.18
N TYR A 41 32.44 -7.39 26.23
CA TYR A 41 33.84 -6.98 26.49
C TYR A 41 34.24 -5.64 25.85
N TYR A 42 33.40 -4.60 25.96
CA TYR A 42 33.60 -3.24 25.43
C TYR A 42 33.35 -3.09 23.92
N GLY A 43 32.09 -2.80 23.57
CA GLY A 43 31.71 -2.29 22.25
C GLY A 43 30.23 -2.49 21.94
N THR A 44 29.63 -1.55 21.23
CA THR A 44 28.29 -1.71 20.62
C THR A 44 28.46 -2.25 19.21
N ARG A 45 27.66 -3.25 18.81
CA ARG A 45 27.60 -3.71 17.41
C ARG A 45 26.24 -3.37 16.84
N THR A 46 26.23 -2.62 15.73
CA THR A 46 25.02 -2.42 14.92
C THR A 46 24.73 -3.70 14.13
N VAL A 47 23.63 -4.37 14.42
CA VAL A 47 23.16 -5.51 13.64
C VAL A 47 21.78 -5.24 13.08
N TRP A 48 21.43 -5.96 12.02
CA TRP A 48 20.08 -5.94 11.50
C TRP A 48 19.16 -6.76 12.41
N SER A 49 18.13 -6.14 12.95
CA SER A 49 17.11 -6.83 13.74
C SER A 49 16.12 -7.51 12.81
N GLY A 50 16.06 -8.84 12.87
CA GLY A 50 15.06 -9.61 12.12
C GLY A 50 13.63 -9.21 12.48
N MET A 51 13.37 -8.82 13.74
CA MET A 51 12.05 -8.38 14.19
C MET A 51 11.67 -7.01 13.58
N MET A 52 12.62 -6.08 13.48
CA MET A 52 12.34 -4.77 12.85
C MET A 52 12.14 -4.91 11.33
N ILE A 53 12.91 -5.80 10.69
CA ILE A 53 12.73 -6.12 9.27
C ILE A 53 11.35 -6.75 9.04
N SER A 54 10.94 -7.73 9.86
CA SER A 54 9.64 -8.39 9.71
C SER A 54 8.47 -7.44 9.93
N THR A 55 8.56 -6.52 10.89
CA THR A 55 7.59 -5.43 11.07
C THR A 55 7.50 -4.55 9.83
N GLY A 56 8.64 -4.16 9.25
CA GLY A 56 8.68 -3.38 8.01
C GLY A 56 8.03 -4.08 6.82
N ILE A 57 8.25 -5.40 6.68
CA ILE A 57 7.54 -6.24 5.69
C ILE A 57 6.04 -6.26 5.97
N GLY A 58 5.64 -6.37 7.24
CA GLY A 58 4.23 -6.30 7.64
C GLY A 58 3.56 -4.99 7.23
N ILE A 59 4.24 -3.85 7.39
CA ILE A 59 3.75 -2.53 6.94
C ILE A 59 3.53 -2.53 5.41
N MET A 60 4.50 -3.05 4.66
CA MET A 60 4.38 -3.14 3.19
C MET A 60 3.20 -4.01 2.75
N LEU A 61 3.03 -5.18 3.37
CA LEU A 61 1.91 -6.09 3.08
C LEU A 61 0.57 -5.46 3.46
N ASN A 62 0.51 -4.70 4.56
CA ASN A 62 -0.71 -4.03 4.97
C ASN A 62 -1.12 -2.93 3.97
N GLY A 63 -0.17 -2.11 3.54
CA GLY A 63 -0.40 -1.10 2.50
C GLY A 63 -0.77 -1.71 1.15
N PHE A 64 -0.15 -2.85 0.79
CA PHE A 64 -0.52 -3.61 -0.40
C PHE A 64 -1.98 -4.13 -0.32
N PHE A 65 -2.36 -4.70 0.81
CA PHE A 65 -3.71 -5.25 1.01
C PHE A 65 -4.78 -4.15 0.97
N LEU A 66 -4.56 -3.04 1.65
CA LEU A 66 -5.43 -1.87 1.61
C LEU A 66 -5.58 -1.31 0.20
N GLY A 67 -4.48 -1.07 -0.51
CA GLY A 67 -4.53 -0.54 -1.86
C GLY A 67 -5.22 -1.50 -2.85
N TYR A 68 -5.02 -2.81 -2.70
CA TYR A 68 -5.71 -3.82 -3.51
C TYR A 68 -7.23 -3.84 -3.25
N LEU A 69 -7.68 -3.64 -2.01
CA LEU A 69 -9.11 -3.53 -1.69
C LEU A 69 -9.74 -2.31 -2.37
N PHE A 70 -9.08 -1.15 -2.32
CA PHE A 70 -9.55 0.05 -3.03
C PHE A 70 -9.65 -0.21 -4.54
N GLN A 71 -8.69 -0.92 -5.10
CA GLN A 71 -8.72 -1.28 -6.52
C GLN A 71 -9.89 -2.20 -6.89
N LYS A 72 -10.26 -3.14 -6.00
CA LYS A 72 -11.47 -3.97 -6.16
C LYS A 72 -12.74 -3.14 -6.10
N ILE A 73 -12.84 -2.22 -5.14
CA ILE A 73 -13.99 -1.31 -5.01
C ILE A 73 -14.13 -0.44 -6.27
N ALA A 74 -13.02 0.09 -6.79
CA ALA A 74 -12.98 0.84 -8.05
C ALA A 74 -13.56 0.03 -9.23
N SER A 75 -13.19 -1.24 -9.32
CA SER A 75 -13.69 -2.14 -10.37
C SER A 75 -15.19 -2.40 -10.27
N ILE A 76 -15.71 -2.56 -9.05
CA ILE A 76 -17.15 -2.76 -8.81
C ILE A 76 -17.93 -1.49 -9.16
N LEU A 77 -17.41 -0.33 -8.78
CA LEU A 77 -18.02 0.96 -9.09
C LEU A 77 -18.08 1.18 -10.61
N ARG A 78 -17.00 0.86 -11.33
CA ARG A 78 -16.95 0.88 -12.79
C ARG A 78 -18.03 0.01 -13.45
N TYR A 79 -18.24 -1.18 -12.89
CA TYR A 79 -19.26 -2.11 -13.38
C TYR A 79 -20.68 -1.55 -13.19
N HIS A 80 -20.94 -0.92 -12.04
CA HIS A 80 -22.20 -0.24 -11.77
C HIS A 80 -22.43 0.97 -12.68
N GLU A 81 -21.41 1.81 -12.90
CA GLU A 81 -21.48 2.95 -13.83
C GLU A 81 -21.82 2.47 -15.26
N ALA A 82 -21.16 1.40 -15.72
CA ALA A 82 -21.39 0.84 -17.06
C ALA A 82 -22.82 0.27 -17.21
N ASN A 83 -23.33 -0.45 -16.22
CA ASN A 83 -24.69 -1.01 -16.25
C ASN A 83 -25.78 0.06 -16.09
N LYS A 84 -25.53 1.13 -15.32
CA LYS A 84 -26.46 2.25 -15.20
C LYS A 84 -26.56 3.02 -16.52
N SER A 85 -25.44 3.23 -17.22
CA SER A 85 -25.43 3.88 -18.53
C SER A 85 -26.20 3.07 -19.58
N LYS A 86 -26.12 1.74 -19.53
CA LYS A 86 -26.81 0.86 -20.48
C LYS A 86 -28.34 0.94 -20.35
N ASN A 87 -28.87 0.93 -19.13
CA ASN A 87 -30.31 1.03 -18.87
C ASN A 87 -30.95 2.38 -19.28
N ILE A 88 -30.15 3.43 -19.48
CA ILE A 88 -30.66 4.74 -19.94
C ILE A 88 -30.71 4.80 -21.48
N VAL A 89 -29.88 4.03 -22.18
CA VAL A 89 -29.85 4.00 -23.65
C VAL A 89 -30.89 3.03 -24.22
N ASP A 90 -31.25 1.99 -23.46
CA ASP A 90 -32.23 0.98 -23.86
C ASP A 90 -33.70 1.38 -23.56
N ASN A 91 -33.95 2.60 -23.06
CA ASN A 91 -35.26 3.14 -22.67
C ASN A 91 -35.52 4.49 -23.36
#